data_AF-A0A1H9LXD6-F1
#
_entry.id   AF-A0A1H9LXD6-F1
#
_cell.length_a   1.000
_cell.length_b   1.000
_cell.length_c   1.000
_cell.angle_alpha   90.00
_cell.angle_beta   90.00
_cell.angle_gamma   90.00
#
_symmetry.space_group_name_H-M   'P 1'
#
loop_
_entity.id
_entity.type
_entity.pdbx_description
1 polymer ?
#
loop_
_entity_poly.entity_id
_entity_poly.type
_entity_poly.pdbx_seq_one_letter_code
_entity_poly.pdbx_strand_id
1 'polypeptide(L)'
;MGVESKTHFHVDKSKCIKCGRCVNTCSGMVIEFGKDGYPHMKEFSRFGWQGCWKCQHCLAVCPVGAISIFDKKPEDSLPLPPKEMGTYMEELVASRRTCRRFLDKNVAPNIITGILDAMAQAPTGGNAQWVEYTVIDDKERVNAIRKKAYAIMEESAKHHKYTHSFNNFYYKKMKESEKSVRKDDMLFCGAPHLFIAHDRNRGKWSEDSKINCHIATAYFELLCNAHGLGTAIMSYPAEVLEELAPEVRKMVGIPENHYASLIVGFGYPEIKYARGVQKDRSKKTHRYSDLKLKKNF
;
A
#
# COMPACT_ATOMS: atom_id res chain seq x y z
N MET A 1 -31.56 -11.34 -9.64
CA MET A 1 -31.08 -10.76 -8.37
C MET A 1 -30.91 -9.26 -8.59
N GLY A 2 -31.83 -8.44 -8.06
CA GLY A 2 -31.81 -6.98 -8.22
C GLY A 2 -30.65 -6.32 -7.47
N VAL A 3 -30.47 -5.00 -7.61
CA VAL A 3 -29.34 -4.29 -6.99
C VAL A 3 -29.34 -4.37 -5.47
N GLU A 4 -30.51 -4.32 -4.83
CA GLU A 4 -30.63 -4.46 -3.36
C GLU A 4 -30.04 -5.78 -2.86
N SER A 5 -30.22 -6.89 -3.60
CA SER A 5 -29.64 -8.20 -3.25
C SER A 5 -28.13 -8.31 -3.50
N LYS A 6 -27.52 -7.34 -4.19
CA LYS A 6 -26.07 -7.33 -4.47
C LYS A 6 -25.30 -6.34 -3.62
N THR A 7 -25.95 -5.27 -3.17
CA THR A 7 -25.30 -4.20 -2.41
C THR A 7 -25.75 -4.14 -0.96
N HIS A 8 -26.90 -4.72 -0.61
CA HIS A 8 -27.52 -4.60 0.72
C HIS A 8 -27.61 -3.14 1.18
N PHE A 9 -27.88 -2.23 0.23
CA PHE A 9 -28.02 -0.81 0.52
C PHE A 9 -29.30 -0.56 1.30
N HIS A 10 -29.18 -0.05 2.52
CA HIS A 10 -30.31 0.20 3.39
C HIS A 10 -30.25 1.61 4.00
N VAL A 11 -31.42 2.26 4.06
CA VAL A 11 -31.61 3.57 4.68
C VAL A 11 -32.52 3.43 5.89
N ASP A 12 -31.99 3.71 7.08
CA ASP A 12 -32.77 3.85 8.29
C ASP A 12 -33.56 5.18 8.24
N LYS A 13 -34.85 5.08 7.89
CA LYS A 13 -35.74 6.24 7.75
C LYS A 13 -35.98 6.97 9.07
N SER A 14 -35.78 6.31 10.22
CA SER A 14 -35.92 6.97 11.53
C SER A 14 -34.77 7.93 11.83
N LYS A 15 -33.58 7.68 11.26
CA LYS A 15 -32.38 8.52 11.42
C LYS A 15 -32.18 9.51 10.28
N CYS A 16 -32.62 9.17 9.07
CA CYS A 16 -32.27 9.93 7.87
C CYS A 16 -32.89 11.33 7.83
N ILE A 17 -32.03 12.35 7.87
CA ILE A 17 -32.42 13.77 7.79
C ILE A 17 -32.52 14.31 6.35
N LYS A 18 -32.48 13.43 5.34
CA LYS A 18 -32.64 13.79 3.90
C LYS A 18 -31.66 14.86 3.38
N CYS A 19 -30.46 14.97 3.95
CA CYS A 19 -29.46 15.99 3.58
C CYS A 19 -28.79 15.81 2.19
N GLY A 20 -28.97 14.66 1.52
CA GLY A 20 -28.44 14.41 0.17
C GLY A 20 -26.94 14.14 0.05
N ARG A 21 -26.16 14.12 1.15
CA ARG A 21 -24.71 13.89 1.08
C ARG A 21 -24.33 12.55 0.43
N CYS A 22 -25.07 11.48 0.72
CA CYS A 22 -24.86 10.16 0.12
C CYS A 22 -25.11 10.13 -1.40
N VAL A 23 -26.07 10.94 -1.89
CA VAL A 23 -26.34 11.15 -3.32
C VAL A 23 -25.16 11.89 -3.94
N ASN A 24 -24.76 13.02 -3.34
CA ASN A 24 -23.73 13.91 -3.90
C ASN A 24 -22.31 13.34 -3.88
N THR A 25 -22.01 12.38 -3.00
CA THR A 25 -20.69 11.71 -2.95
C THR A 25 -20.60 10.49 -3.88
N CYS A 26 -21.73 10.00 -4.39
CA CYS A 26 -21.76 8.75 -5.16
C CYS A 26 -21.15 8.95 -6.56
N SER A 27 -19.85 8.66 -6.70
CA SER A 27 -19.14 8.71 -7.99
C SER A 27 -19.66 7.69 -9.02
N GLY A 28 -20.35 6.65 -8.57
CA GLY A 28 -21.05 5.70 -9.45
C GLY A 28 -22.36 6.26 -10.01
N MET A 29 -22.83 7.41 -9.49
CA MET A 29 -24.11 8.03 -9.85
C MET A 29 -25.31 7.09 -9.71
N VAL A 30 -25.23 6.12 -8.78
CA VAL A 30 -26.26 5.09 -8.56
C VAL A 30 -27.15 5.37 -7.35
N ILE A 31 -27.02 6.51 -6.66
CA ILE A 31 -27.91 6.88 -5.54
C ILE A 31 -28.66 8.14 -5.94
N GLU A 32 -29.98 8.16 -5.74
CA GLU A 32 -30.84 9.31 -5.99
C GLU A 32 -31.96 9.39 -4.94
N PHE A 33 -32.75 10.47 -4.93
CA PHE A 33 -33.93 10.55 -4.07
C PHE A 33 -35.10 9.82 -4.73
N GLY A 34 -35.70 8.89 -3.97
CA GLY A 34 -36.96 8.26 -4.33
C GLY A 34 -38.17 9.20 -4.17
N LYS A 35 -39.34 8.74 -4.60
CA LYS A 35 -40.60 9.50 -4.48
C LYS A 35 -41.01 9.80 -3.03
N ASP A 36 -40.54 9.01 -2.07
CA ASP A 36 -40.75 9.21 -0.63
C ASP A 36 -39.75 10.21 0.00
N GLY A 37 -38.85 10.77 -0.82
CA GLY A 37 -37.82 11.72 -0.43
C GLY A 37 -36.65 11.09 0.33
N TYR A 38 -36.53 9.76 0.38
CA TYR A 38 -35.37 9.08 0.95
C TYR A 38 -34.38 8.65 -0.16
N PRO A 39 -33.07 8.57 0.14
CA PRO A 39 -32.10 8.02 -0.79
C PRO A 39 -32.45 6.58 -1.17
N HIS A 40 -32.34 6.27 -2.46
CA HIS A 40 -32.56 4.96 -3.05
C HIS A 40 -31.43 4.67 -4.04
N MET A 41 -31.05 3.39 -4.16
CA MET A 41 -30.01 2.96 -5.09
C MET A 41 -30.62 2.48 -6.41
N LYS A 42 -30.31 3.16 -7.51
CA LYS A 42 -30.70 2.77 -8.86
C LYS A 42 -30.16 1.41 -9.26
N GLU A 43 -30.90 0.74 -10.14
CA GLU A 43 -30.41 -0.43 -10.85
C GLU A 43 -29.17 -0.09 -11.68
N PHE A 44 -28.20 -1.01 -11.71
CA PHE A 44 -26.95 -0.88 -12.46
C PHE A 44 -26.46 -2.25 -12.93
N SER A 45 -25.74 -2.29 -14.06
CA SER A 45 -25.40 -3.55 -14.73
C SER A 45 -24.24 -4.31 -14.07
N ARG A 46 -23.21 -3.60 -13.60
CA ARG A 46 -22.04 -4.18 -12.91
C ARG A 46 -21.35 -3.16 -12.00
N PHE A 47 -20.55 -3.65 -11.06
CA PHE A 47 -19.65 -2.80 -10.29
C PHE A 47 -18.62 -2.09 -11.19
N GLY A 48 -18.19 -0.90 -10.77
CA GLY A 48 -17.22 -0.07 -11.50
C GLY A 48 -17.88 0.97 -12.39
N TRP A 49 -17.32 1.20 -13.58
CA TRP A 49 -17.77 2.22 -14.54
C TRP A 49 -19.24 2.16 -14.99
N GLN A 50 -19.95 1.06 -14.71
CA GLN A 50 -21.37 0.90 -15.03
C GLN A 50 -22.24 0.77 -13.77
N GLY A 51 -21.78 1.26 -12.61
CA GLY A 51 -22.55 1.19 -11.39
C GLY A 51 -21.80 1.57 -10.12
N CYS A 52 -22.07 0.84 -9.04
CA CYS A 52 -21.45 1.08 -7.74
C CYS A 52 -19.94 0.76 -7.77
N TRP A 53 -19.12 1.60 -7.14
CA TRP A 53 -17.67 1.38 -7.02
C TRP A 53 -17.28 0.52 -5.82
N LYS A 54 -18.22 0.13 -4.94
CA LYS A 54 -17.95 -0.55 -3.66
C LYS A 54 -17.11 0.26 -2.65
N CYS A 55 -17.07 1.59 -2.79
CA CYS A 55 -16.23 2.48 -1.96
C CYS A 55 -16.81 2.84 -0.60
N GLN A 56 -18.08 2.53 -0.34
CA GLN A 56 -18.78 2.82 0.94
C GLN A 56 -18.86 4.32 1.32
N HIS A 57 -18.52 5.26 0.42
CA HIS A 57 -18.61 6.69 0.72
C HIS A 57 -20.01 7.14 1.14
N CYS A 58 -21.07 6.51 0.60
CA CYS A 58 -22.45 6.79 0.98
C CYS A 58 -22.74 6.51 2.46
N LEU A 59 -22.11 5.47 3.02
CA LEU A 59 -22.15 5.12 4.44
C LEU A 59 -21.32 6.13 5.24
N ALA A 60 -20.06 6.33 4.86
CA ALA A 60 -19.11 7.17 5.61
C ALA A 60 -19.49 8.66 5.65
N VAL A 61 -20.14 9.18 4.60
CA VAL A 61 -20.52 10.62 4.53
C VAL A 61 -21.77 10.94 5.36
N CYS A 62 -22.52 9.92 5.81
CA CYS A 62 -23.79 10.12 6.49
C CYS A 62 -23.56 10.65 7.92
N PRO A 63 -23.96 11.90 8.24
CA PRO A 63 -23.65 12.50 9.54
C PRO A 63 -24.42 11.88 10.71
N VAL A 64 -25.50 11.15 10.41
CA VAL A 64 -26.43 10.58 11.40
C VAL A 64 -26.44 9.05 11.35
N GLY A 65 -25.49 8.44 10.62
CA GLY A 65 -25.37 6.98 10.54
C GLY A 65 -26.64 6.27 10.02
N ALA A 66 -27.34 6.87 9.06
CA ALA A 66 -28.58 6.32 8.52
C ALA A 66 -28.39 5.37 7.33
N ILE A 67 -27.18 5.24 6.79
CA ILE A 67 -26.89 4.45 5.59
C ILE A 67 -26.02 3.25 5.96
N SER A 68 -26.44 2.05 5.54
CA SER A 68 -25.64 0.82 5.57
C SER A 68 -25.55 0.21 4.16
N ILE A 69 -24.44 -0.48 3.87
CA ILE A 69 -24.18 -1.09 2.56
C ILE A 69 -23.14 -2.21 2.72
N PHE A 70 -23.24 -3.29 1.93
CA PHE A 70 -22.35 -4.46 1.96
C PHE A 70 -22.22 -5.07 3.37
N ASP A 71 -23.35 -5.13 4.09
CA ASP A 71 -23.43 -5.61 5.48
C ASP A 71 -22.54 -4.83 6.46
N LYS A 72 -22.14 -3.61 6.10
CA LYS A 72 -21.39 -2.70 6.97
C LYS A 72 -22.32 -1.67 7.59
N LYS A 73 -22.09 -1.42 8.87
CA LYS A 73 -22.80 -0.41 9.65
C LYS A 73 -21.91 0.80 9.91
N PRO A 74 -22.47 2.02 9.92
CA PRO A 74 -21.69 3.23 10.13
C PRO A 74 -21.02 3.27 11.51
N GLU A 75 -21.61 2.69 12.55
CA GLU A 75 -21.04 2.61 13.90
C GLU A 75 -19.76 1.76 14.00
N ASP A 76 -19.52 0.85 13.05
CA ASP A 76 -18.32 0.02 13.01
C ASP A 76 -17.13 0.72 12.30
N SER A 77 -17.36 1.92 11.75
CA SER A 77 -16.32 2.69 11.05
C SER A 77 -15.41 3.42 12.03
N LEU A 78 -14.11 3.47 11.72
CA LEU A 78 -13.17 4.28 12.48
C LEU A 78 -13.54 5.77 12.38
N PRO A 79 -13.35 6.54 13.46
CA PRO A 79 -13.58 7.99 13.43
C PRO A 79 -12.56 8.68 12.54
N LEU A 80 -12.89 9.89 12.09
CA LEU A 80 -11.93 10.76 11.42
C LEU A 80 -10.81 11.15 12.39
N PRO A 81 -9.54 11.20 11.93
CA PRO A 81 -8.45 11.69 12.76
C PRO A 81 -8.62 13.18 13.08
N PRO A 82 -8.05 13.65 14.19
CA PRO A 82 -8.07 15.07 14.54
C PRO A 82 -7.18 15.88 13.58
N LYS A 83 -7.36 17.21 13.52
CA LYS A 83 -6.67 18.07 12.53
C LYS A 83 -5.15 18.11 12.74
N GLU A 84 -4.71 17.96 13.99
CA GLU A 84 -3.30 17.89 14.43
C GLU A 84 -2.57 16.72 13.77
N MET A 85 -3.29 15.70 13.28
CA MET A 85 -2.71 14.61 12.49
C MET A 85 -1.98 15.11 11.23
N GLY A 86 -2.37 16.27 10.69
CA GLY A 86 -1.63 16.91 9.59
C GLY A 86 -0.17 17.17 9.96
N THR A 87 0.07 17.78 11.12
CA THR A 87 1.42 18.07 11.62
C THR A 87 2.21 16.80 11.91
N TYR A 88 1.60 15.82 12.59
CA TYR A 88 2.27 14.52 12.83
C TYR A 88 2.62 13.79 11.52
N MET A 89 1.79 13.92 10.49
CA MET A 89 2.07 13.34 9.18
C MET A 89 3.24 14.04 8.47
N GLU A 90 3.33 15.37 8.56
CA GLU A 90 4.48 16.13 8.05
C GLU A 90 5.78 15.71 8.74
N GLU A 91 5.76 15.61 10.07
CA GLU A 91 6.88 15.15 10.89
C GLU A 91 7.27 13.71 10.55
N LEU A 92 6.29 12.81 10.41
CA LEU A 92 6.50 11.43 10.01
C LEU A 92 7.19 11.37 8.65
N VAL A 93 6.66 12.06 7.63
CA VAL A 93 7.24 12.07 6.27
C VAL A 93 8.67 12.63 6.27
N ALA A 94 8.95 13.63 7.09
CA ALA A 94 10.29 14.23 7.21
C ALA A 94 11.28 13.37 8.00
N SER A 95 10.78 12.57 8.94
CA SER A 95 11.60 11.76 9.86
C SER A 95 11.77 10.31 9.45
N ARG A 96 10.81 9.72 8.73
CA ARG A 96 10.88 8.33 8.24
C ARG A 96 11.97 8.13 7.20
N ARG A 97 12.70 7.02 7.31
CA ARG A 97 13.94 6.73 6.56
C ARG A 97 14.01 5.25 6.21
N THR A 98 14.78 4.94 5.17
CA THR A 98 15.19 3.57 4.90
C THR A 98 16.03 3.02 6.07
N CYS A 99 15.48 2.05 6.78
CA CYS A 99 16.12 1.28 7.84
C CYS A 99 16.87 0.08 7.25
N ARG A 100 18.18 0.01 7.46
CA ARG A 100 19.01 -1.12 6.97
C ARG A 100 19.63 -1.94 8.10
N ARG A 101 19.19 -1.69 9.33
CA ARG A 101 19.65 -2.38 10.54
C ARG A 101 18.49 -2.53 11.51
N PHE A 102 18.12 -3.77 11.78
CA PHE A 102 17.00 -4.12 12.63
C PHE A 102 17.48 -4.88 13.87
N LEU A 103 16.72 -4.75 14.95
CA LEU A 103 16.85 -5.62 16.11
C LEU A 103 16.45 -7.05 15.72
N ASP A 104 17.17 -8.05 16.24
CA ASP A 104 16.92 -9.47 15.99
C ASP A 104 15.73 -10.00 16.82
N LYS A 105 14.54 -9.47 16.56
CA LYS A 105 13.30 -9.87 17.22
C LYS A 105 12.09 -9.67 16.31
N ASN A 106 11.09 -10.52 16.48
CA ASN A 106 9.80 -10.34 15.83
C ASN A 106 9.09 -9.08 16.37
N VAL A 107 8.35 -8.43 15.49
CA VAL A 107 7.34 -7.42 15.83
C VAL A 107 6.16 -8.13 16.48
N ALA A 108 5.53 -7.47 17.46
CA ALA A 108 4.36 -8.05 18.13
C ALA A 108 3.23 -8.30 17.11
N PRO A 109 2.61 -9.50 17.10
CA PRO A 109 1.62 -9.86 16.09
C PRO A 109 0.45 -8.86 15.97
N ASN A 110 -0.02 -8.33 17.09
CA ASN A 110 -1.11 -7.34 17.12
C ASN A 110 -0.77 -6.03 16.39
N ILE A 111 0.51 -5.63 16.36
CA ILE A 111 0.93 -4.45 15.60
C ILE A 111 0.87 -4.76 14.10
N ILE A 112 1.34 -5.93 13.68
CA ILE A 112 1.29 -6.35 12.27
C ILE A 112 -0.16 -6.47 11.81
N THR A 113 -1.02 -7.15 12.57
CA THR A 113 -2.44 -7.27 12.28
C THR A 113 -3.11 -5.91 12.16
N GLY A 114 -2.89 -5.00 13.11
CA GLY A 114 -3.46 -3.65 13.04
C GLY A 114 -3.03 -2.85 11.81
N ILE A 115 -1.76 -2.99 11.39
CA ILE A 115 -1.28 -2.39 10.14
C ILE A 115 -1.99 -3.00 8.93
N LEU A 116 -2.13 -4.33 8.88
CA LEU A 116 -2.78 -5.02 7.77
C LEU A 116 -4.30 -4.72 7.68
N ASP A 117 -4.97 -4.58 8.82
CA ASP A 117 -6.37 -4.17 8.87
C ASP A 117 -6.54 -2.75 8.30
N ALA A 118 -5.63 -1.84 8.62
CA ALA A 118 -5.60 -0.50 8.03
C ALA A 118 -5.26 -0.54 6.52
N MET A 119 -4.39 -1.45 6.09
CA MET A 119 -4.05 -1.65 4.69
C MET A 119 -5.25 -2.07 3.83
N ALA A 120 -6.30 -2.67 4.40
CA ALA A 120 -7.55 -2.93 3.68
C ALA A 120 -8.21 -1.64 3.15
N GLN A 121 -7.84 -0.48 3.68
CA GLN A 121 -8.30 0.84 3.24
C GLN A 121 -7.32 1.54 2.29
N ALA A 122 -6.18 0.93 1.94
CA ALA A 122 -5.22 1.51 1.01
C ALA A 122 -5.90 1.73 -0.37
N PRO A 123 -5.77 2.93 -0.95
CA PRO A 123 -6.52 3.26 -2.15
C PRO A 123 -5.99 2.52 -3.37
N THR A 124 -6.90 2.20 -4.29
CA THR A 124 -6.59 1.65 -5.62
C THR A 124 -7.31 2.44 -6.69
N GLY A 125 -6.74 2.49 -7.89
CA GLY A 125 -7.38 3.10 -9.06
C GLY A 125 -8.76 2.49 -9.29
N GLY A 126 -9.80 3.35 -9.33
CA GLY A 126 -11.18 2.91 -9.48
C GLY A 126 -11.68 2.00 -8.35
N ASN A 127 -11.10 2.05 -7.16
CA ASN A 127 -11.44 1.15 -6.04
C ASN A 127 -11.47 -0.34 -6.44
N ALA A 128 -10.56 -0.76 -7.33
CA ALA A 128 -10.52 -2.11 -7.86
C ALA A 128 -10.32 -3.16 -6.76
N GLN A 129 -9.54 -2.83 -5.71
CA GLN A 129 -9.27 -3.71 -4.57
C GLN A 129 -8.68 -5.07 -4.99
N TRP A 130 -7.86 -5.10 -6.05
CA TRP A 130 -7.24 -6.32 -6.58
C TRP A 130 -5.84 -6.60 -6.02
N VAL A 131 -5.22 -5.63 -5.37
CA VAL A 131 -3.88 -5.82 -4.79
C VAL A 131 -3.95 -6.87 -3.69
N GLU A 132 -3.06 -7.84 -3.78
CA GLU A 132 -2.83 -8.86 -2.78
C GLU A 132 -1.55 -8.54 -1.99
N TYR A 133 -1.52 -8.96 -0.73
CA TYR A 133 -0.39 -8.75 0.17
C TYR A 133 0.16 -10.10 0.63
N THR A 134 1.42 -10.34 0.31
CA THR A 134 2.20 -11.42 0.90
C THR A 134 2.98 -10.86 2.08
N VAL A 135 2.73 -11.40 3.28
CA VAL A 135 3.42 -11.01 4.52
C VAL A 135 4.18 -12.22 5.06
N ILE A 136 5.45 -12.03 5.39
CA ILE A 136 6.26 -13.01 6.12
C ILE A 136 6.58 -12.38 7.47
N ASP A 137 5.81 -12.77 8.48
CA ASP A 137 5.79 -12.23 9.84
C ASP A 137 6.52 -13.11 10.87
N ASP A 138 7.38 -14.01 10.39
CA ASP A 138 8.26 -14.84 11.20
C ASP A 138 9.73 -14.71 10.76
N LYS A 139 10.60 -14.28 11.68
CA LYS A 139 12.02 -14.04 11.37
C LYS A 139 12.77 -15.28 10.90
N GLU A 140 12.42 -16.47 11.40
CA GLU A 140 13.10 -17.69 10.97
C GLU A 140 12.73 -18.08 9.55
N ARG A 141 11.47 -17.84 9.16
CA ARG A 141 11.02 -18.00 7.79
C ARG A 141 11.66 -16.98 6.85
N VAL A 142 11.82 -15.71 7.26
CA VAL A 142 12.60 -14.72 6.49
C VAL A 142 14.05 -15.19 6.32
N ASN A 143 14.68 -15.70 7.38
CA ASN A 143 16.04 -16.24 7.31
C ASN A 143 16.16 -17.42 6.34
N ALA A 144 15.18 -18.33 6.30
CA ALA A 144 15.14 -19.45 5.36
C ALA A 144 15.04 -18.97 3.90
N ILE A 145 14.14 -18.02 3.63
CA ILE A 145 13.96 -17.39 2.31
C ILE A 145 15.26 -16.71 1.89
N ARG A 146 15.87 -15.93 2.79
CA ARG A 146 17.13 -15.22 2.56
C ARG A 146 18.23 -16.18 2.15
N LYS A 147 18.49 -17.23 2.95
CA LYS A 147 19.56 -18.20 2.69
C LYS A 147 19.41 -18.84 1.31
N LYS A 148 18.19 -19.22 0.93
CA LYS A 148 17.91 -19.84 -0.38
C LYS A 148 18.13 -18.87 -1.53
N ALA A 149 17.53 -17.68 -1.48
CA ALA A 149 17.70 -16.66 -2.51
C ALA A 149 19.16 -16.22 -2.66
N TYR A 150 19.86 -16.08 -1.55
CA TYR A 150 21.26 -15.67 -1.50
C TYR A 150 22.18 -16.69 -2.17
N ALA A 151 22.00 -17.98 -1.87
CA ALA A 151 22.81 -19.04 -2.48
C ALA A 151 22.67 -19.06 -4.01
N ILE A 152 21.44 -18.91 -4.52
CA ILE A 152 21.15 -18.86 -5.96
C ILE A 152 21.79 -17.62 -6.61
N MET A 153 21.67 -16.46 -5.95
CA MET A 153 22.26 -15.20 -6.39
C MET A 153 23.79 -15.29 -6.46
N GLU A 154 24.47 -15.78 -5.42
CA GLU A 154 25.92 -15.95 -5.41
C GLU A 154 26.38 -16.93 -6.50
N GLU A 155 25.67 -18.04 -6.68
CA GLU A 155 25.99 -19.02 -7.71
C GLU A 155 25.82 -18.45 -9.13
N SER A 156 24.77 -17.65 -9.33
CA SER A 156 24.55 -16.92 -10.59
C SER A 156 25.68 -15.93 -10.86
N ALA A 157 26.12 -15.19 -9.84
CA ALA A 157 27.19 -14.20 -9.96
C ALA A 157 28.55 -14.83 -10.33
N LYS A 158 28.88 -16.03 -9.83
CA LYS A 158 30.08 -16.78 -10.24
C LYS A 158 30.10 -17.09 -11.74
N HIS A 159 28.92 -17.23 -12.35
CA HIS A 159 28.72 -17.47 -13.78
C HIS A 159 28.46 -16.17 -14.57
N HIS A 160 28.75 -15.01 -13.99
CA HIS A 160 28.48 -13.69 -14.57
C HIS A 160 27.01 -13.43 -14.96
N LYS A 161 26.07 -14.13 -14.30
CA LYS A 161 24.62 -13.90 -14.45
C LYS A 161 24.16 -12.97 -13.33
N TYR A 162 23.51 -11.88 -13.72
CA TYR A 162 22.99 -10.85 -12.84
C TYR A 162 21.57 -10.47 -13.27
N THR A 163 20.83 -9.75 -12.42
CA THR A 163 19.50 -9.23 -12.80
C THR A 163 19.65 -8.10 -13.83
N HIS A 164 18.57 -7.82 -14.56
CA HIS A 164 18.60 -6.83 -15.64
C HIS A 164 19.01 -5.41 -15.17
N SER A 165 18.60 -4.99 -13.96
CA SER A 165 18.94 -3.65 -13.44
C SER A 165 20.23 -3.61 -12.62
N PHE A 166 20.69 -4.74 -12.07
CA PHE A 166 21.86 -4.80 -11.19
C PHE A 166 22.98 -5.63 -11.79
N ASN A 167 23.65 -5.07 -12.79
CA ASN A 167 24.84 -5.68 -13.40
C ASN A 167 26.00 -5.90 -12.38
N ASN A 168 27.08 -6.53 -12.84
CA ASN A 168 28.28 -6.83 -12.05
C ASN A 168 28.79 -5.67 -11.20
N PHE A 169 28.77 -4.42 -11.71
CA PHE A 169 29.22 -3.25 -10.96
C PHE A 169 28.34 -3.00 -9.72
N TYR A 170 27.02 -2.98 -9.90
CA TYR A 170 26.09 -2.77 -8.78
C TYR A 170 26.09 -3.94 -7.79
N TYR A 171 26.18 -5.17 -8.29
CA TYR A 171 26.36 -6.35 -7.44
C TYR A 171 27.60 -6.21 -6.53
N LYS A 172 28.76 -5.88 -7.09
CA LYS A 172 29.99 -5.65 -6.32
C LYS A 172 29.83 -4.54 -5.29
N LYS A 173 29.18 -3.43 -5.64
CA LYS A 173 28.87 -2.35 -4.69
C LYS A 173 27.97 -2.81 -3.55
N MET A 174 26.98 -3.65 -3.84
CA MET A 174 26.11 -4.23 -2.82
C MET A 174 26.89 -5.17 -1.88
N LYS A 175 27.80 -6.00 -2.41
CA LYS A 175 28.72 -6.86 -1.63
C LYS A 175 29.68 -6.05 -0.75
N GLU A 176 30.15 -4.89 -1.20
CA GLU A 176 30.93 -3.97 -0.36
C GLU A 176 30.07 -3.45 0.82
N SER A 177 28.82 -3.05 0.54
CA SER A 177 27.90 -2.53 1.56
C SER A 177 27.39 -3.58 2.55
N GLU A 178 27.42 -4.86 2.14
CA GLU A 178 26.95 -6.00 2.93
C GLU A 178 27.65 -6.11 4.28
N LYS A 179 28.98 -6.03 4.25
CA LYS A 179 29.86 -6.14 5.43
C LYS A 179 29.77 -4.96 6.40
N SER A 180 29.04 -3.91 6.02
CA SER A 180 28.93 -2.67 6.82
C SER A 180 27.49 -2.37 7.18
N VAL A 181 26.78 -1.69 6.29
CA VAL A 181 25.47 -1.10 6.55
C VAL A 181 24.33 -2.11 6.59
N ARG A 182 24.53 -3.36 6.14
CA ARG A 182 23.48 -4.37 5.96
C ARG A 182 23.64 -5.66 6.81
N LYS A 183 24.59 -5.68 7.75
CA LYS A 183 24.76 -6.78 8.72
C LYS A 183 24.80 -8.17 8.07
N ASP A 184 25.64 -8.32 7.04
CA ASP A 184 25.85 -9.58 6.31
C ASP A 184 24.59 -10.13 5.61
N ASP A 185 23.66 -9.24 5.26
CA ASP A 185 22.48 -9.55 4.47
C ASP A 185 22.24 -8.49 3.39
N MET A 186 22.83 -8.71 2.21
CA MET A 186 22.62 -7.78 1.10
C MET A 186 21.19 -7.77 0.55
N LEU A 187 20.41 -8.84 0.76
CA LEU A 187 19.06 -8.99 0.21
C LEU A 187 18.03 -8.22 1.05
N PHE A 188 17.96 -8.48 2.35
CA PHE A 188 16.90 -7.94 3.23
C PHE A 188 17.41 -7.01 4.34
N CYS A 189 18.72 -6.73 4.39
CA CYS A 189 19.33 -5.86 5.39
C CYS A 189 19.09 -6.31 6.84
N GLY A 190 18.88 -7.61 7.08
CA GLY A 190 18.58 -8.18 8.38
C GLY A 190 17.16 -7.87 8.89
N ALA A 191 16.23 -7.52 8.00
CA ALA A 191 14.83 -7.33 8.39
C ALA A 191 14.23 -8.64 8.93
N PRO A 192 13.55 -8.63 10.10
CA PRO A 192 12.90 -9.83 10.65
C PRO A 192 11.62 -10.19 9.88
N HIS A 193 11.04 -9.25 9.12
CA HIS A 193 9.79 -9.47 8.40
C HIS A 193 9.83 -8.88 7.00
N LEU A 194 9.01 -9.43 6.11
CA LEU A 194 8.87 -8.98 4.73
C LEU A 194 7.39 -8.71 4.39
N PHE A 195 7.15 -7.67 3.62
CA PHE A 195 5.86 -7.35 3.02
C PHE A 195 6.04 -7.17 1.51
N ILE A 196 5.14 -7.76 0.73
CA ILE A 196 5.17 -7.70 -0.73
C ILE A 196 3.75 -7.44 -1.23
N ALA A 197 3.55 -6.29 -1.87
CA ALA A 197 2.32 -6.00 -2.61
C ALA A 197 2.44 -6.54 -4.03
N HIS A 198 1.44 -7.30 -4.46
CA HIS A 198 1.40 -7.91 -5.78
C HIS A 198 0.00 -7.90 -6.39
N ASP A 199 -0.11 -7.79 -7.71
CA ASP A 199 -1.40 -7.72 -8.41
C ASP A 199 -1.28 -8.37 -9.79
N ARG A 200 -2.38 -8.93 -10.29
CA ARG A 200 -2.47 -9.55 -11.61
C ARG A 200 -2.26 -8.51 -12.70
N ASN A 201 -1.07 -8.51 -13.27
CA ASN A 201 -0.66 -7.50 -14.24
C ASN A 201 -0.96 -7.95 -15.68
N ARG A 202 -2.25 -7.89 -16.08
CA ARG A 202 -2.68 -8.26 -17.45
C ARG A 202 -3.76 -7.33 -17.99
N GLY A 203 -3.79 -7.17 -19.31
CA GLY A 203 -4.84 -6.46 -20.04
C GLY A 203 -4.71 -4.94 -19.98
N LYS A 204 -5.82 -4.24 -20.30
CA LYS A 204 -5.86 -2.77 -20.49
C LYS A 204 -5.43 -1.96 -19.25
N TRP A 205 -5.52 -2.52 -18.05
CA TRP A 205 -5.27 -1.86 -16.76
C TRP A 205 -4.01 -2.38 -16.05
N SER A 206 -3.07 -2.96 -16.82
CA SER A 206 -1.79 -3.48 -16.32
C SER A 206 -0.98 -2.41 -15.58
N GLU A 207 -0.90 -1.19 -16.13
CA GLU A 207 -0.14 -0.10 -15.50
C GLU A 207 -0.77 0.35 -14.18
N ASP A 208 -2.10 0.39 -14.10
CA ASP A 208 -2.80 0.70 -12.85
C ASP A 208 -2.50 -0.34 -11.78
N SER A 209 -2.41 -1.63 -12.16
CA SER A 209 -2.07 -2.72 -11.25
C SER A 209 -0.67 -2.52 -10.63
N LYS A 210 0.31 -2.07 -11.44
CA LYS A 210 1.64 -1.71 -10.95
C LYS A 210 1.56 -0.54 -9.98
N ILE A 211 0.89 0.55 -10.38
CA ILE A 211 0.75 1.76 -9.57
C ILE A 211 0.09 1.43 -8.22
N ASN A 212 -0.95 0.60 -8.21
CA ASN A 212 -1.64 0.16 -7.00
C ASN A 212 -0.67 -0.58 -6.04
N CYS A 213 0.23 -1.42 -6.55
CA CYS A 213 1.26 -2.08 -5.73
C CYS A 213 2.23 -1.07 -5.09
N HIS A 214 2.63 -0.02 -5.83
CA HIS A 214 3.50 1.04 -5.31
C HIS A 214 2.80 1.90 -4.25
N ILE A 215 1.53 2.22 -4.46
CA ILE A 215 0.70 2.94 -3.48
C ILE A 215 0.59 2.11 -2.20
N ALA A 216 0.23 0.83 -2.31
CA ALA A 216 0.14 -0.06 -1.15
C ALA A 216 1.48 -0.15 -0.40
N THR A 217 2.60 -0.24 -1.13
CA THR A 217 3.94 -0.22 -0.55
C THR A 217 4.21 1.05 0.26
N ALA A 218 3.83 2.23 -0.27
CA ALA A 218 4.02 3.50 0.42
C ALA A 218 3.11 3.63 1.66
N TYR A 219 1.87 3.16 1.59
CA TYR A 219 0.95 3.15 2.73
C TYR A 219 1.45 2.24 3.85
N PHE A 220 1.86 1.01 3.50
CA PHE A 220 2.43 0.07 4.45
C PHE A 220 3.68 0.65 5.12
N GLU A 221 4.55 1.27 4.34
CA GLU A 221 5.77 1.91 4.85
C GLU A 221 5.47 3.00 5.88
N LEU A 222 4.53 3.89 5.58
CA LEU A 222 4.12 4.97 6.48
C LEU A 222 3.45 4.43 7.74
N LEU A 223 2.56 3.44 7.62
CA LEU A 223 1.91 2.79 8.76
C LEU A 223 2.94 2.13 9.67
N CYS A 224 3.89 1.36 9.13
CA CYS A 224 4.99 0.80 9.91
C CYS A 224 5.75 1.88 10.70
N ASN A 225 6.14 2.98 10.05
CA ASN A 225 6.87 4.06 10.73
C ASN A 225 6.01 4.78 11.77
N ALA A 226 4.71 4.95 11.53
CA ALA A 226 3.78 5.50 12.53
C ALA A 226 3.67 4.62 13.79
N HIS A 227 3.87 3.30 13.64
CA HIS A 227 3.98 2.34 14.75
C HIS A 227 5.40 2.18 15.31
N GLY A 228 6.34 3.07 14.94
CA GLY A 228 7.72 3.05 15.43
C GLY A 228 8.61 1.95 14.83
N LEU A 229 8.17 1.30 13.75
CA LEU A 229 8.95 0.32 13.02
C LEU A 229 9.79 1.00 11.94
N GLY A 230 10.98 0.45 11.68
CA GLY A 230 11.78 0.81 10.52
C GLY A 230 11.37 -0.01 9.31
N THR A 231 11.64 0.52 8.12
CA THR A 231 11.32 -0.13 6.84
C THR A 231 12.42 0.07 5.80
N ALA A 232 12.59 -0.90 4.90
CA ALA A 232 13.38 -0.75 3.68
C ALA A 232 12.61 -1.27 2.48
N ILE A 233 12.26 -0.36 1.57
CA ILE A 233 11.73 -0.70 0.25
C ILE A 233 12.89 -1.09 -0.66
N MET A 234 12.85 -2.30 -1.22
CA MET A 234 13.98 -2.89 -1.94
C MET A 234 13.53 -3.51 -3.28
N SER A 235 14.12 -3.05 -4.38
CA SER A 235 13.89 -3.61 -5.73
C SER A 235 14.84 -4.75 -6.07
N TYR A 236 16.12 -4.65 -5.68
CA TYR A 236 17.11 -5.69 -5.95
C TYR A 236 16.69 -7.10 -5.52
N PRO A 237 16.29 -7.35 -4.25
CA PRO A 237 15.83 -8.68 -3.87
C PRO A 237 14.56 -9.10 -4.63
N ALA A 238 13.67 -8.18 -5.01
CA ALA A 238 12.51 -8.50 -5.82
C ALA A 238 12.92 -9.03 -7.21
N GLU A 239 13.89 -8.39 -7.86
CA GLU A 239 14.47 -8.85 -9.13
C GLU A 239 15.21 -10.19 -8.98
N VAL A 240 15.94 -10.40 -7.88
CA VAL A 240 16.58 -11.69 -7.60
C VAL A 240 15.54 -12.81 -7.54
N LEU A 241 14.42 -12.59 -6.84
CA LEU A 241 13.33 -13.56 -6.75
C LEU A 241 12.63 -13.78 -8.09
N GLU A 242 12.50 -12.74 -8.92
CA GLU A 242 11.87 -12.84 -10.24
C GLU A 242 12.74 -13.58 -11.27
N GLU A 243 14.00 -13.18 -11.39
CA GLU A 243 14.84 -13.55 -12.54
C GLU A 243 15.82 -14.69 -12.25
N LEU A 244 16.34 -14.74 -11.02
CA LEU A 244 17.38 -15.70 -10.65
C LEU A 244 16.82 -16.85 -9.83
N ALA A 245 15.87 -16.57 -8.94
CA ALA A 245 15.33 -17.50 -7.96
C ALA A 245 13.78 -17.63 -8.02
N PRO A 246 13.18 -17.94 -9.18
CA PRO A 246 11.72 -18.06 -9.34
C PRO A 246 11.10 -19.13 -8.41
N GLU A 247 11.87 -20.13 -7.97
CA GLU A 247 11.44 -21.09 -6.97
C GLU A 247 11.29 -20.47 -5.57
N VAL A 248 12.01 -19.39 -5.27
CA VAL A 248 11.84 -18.61 -4.03
C VAL A 248 10.65 -17.68 -4.15
N ARG A 249 10.42 -17.08 -5.33
CA ARG A 249 9.17 -16.34 -5.61
C ARG A 249 7.93 -17.21 -5.38
N LYS A 250 7.95 -18.46 -5.86
CA LYS A 250 6.88 -19.45 -5.59
C LYS A 250 6.77 -19.80 -4.11
N MET A 251 7.90 -19.94 -3.41
CA MET A 251 7.92 -20.25 -1.98
C MET A 251 7.23 -19.18 -1.13
N VAL A 252 7.31 -17.90 -1.53
CA VAL A 252 6.62 -16.80 -0.85
C VAL A 252 5.16 -16.64 -1.32
N GLY A 253 4.67 -17.51 -2.20
CA GLY A 253 3.25 -17.54 -2.60
C GLY A 253 2.86 -16.51 -3.65
N ILE A 254 3.81 -15.88 -4.33
CA ILE A 254 3.51 -14.89 -5.37
C ILE A 254 3.26 -15.60 -6.71
N PRO A 255 2.08 -15.43 -7.34
CA PRO A 255 1.80 -16.07 -8.63
C PRO A 255 2.67 -15.52 -9.77
N GLU A 256 2.98 -16.36 -10.76
CA GLU A 256 3.82 -16.00 -11.92
C GLU A 256 3.23 -14.86 -12.77
N ASN A 257 1.91 -14.74 -12.82
CA ASN A 257 1.22 -13.69 -13.58
C ASN A 257 1.00 -12.40 -12.79
N HIS A 258 1.56 -12.28 -11.58
CA HIS A 258 1.48 -11.07 -10.78
C HIS A 258 2.70 -10.19 -10.99
N TYR A 259 2.48 -8.88 -11.02
CA TYR A 259 3.54 -7.91 -10.81
C TYR A 259 3.89 -7.88 -9.32
N ALA A 260 5.18 -7.98 -9.00
CA ALA A 260 5.71 -7.79 -7.65
C ALA A 260 7.17 -7.36 -7.73
N SER A 261 7.44 -6.05 -7.80
CA SER A 261 8.79 -5.52 -8.04
C SER A 261 9.44 -4.87 -6.83
N LEU A 262 8.77 -4.85 -5.67
CA LEU A 262 9.28 -4.27 -4.44
C LEU A 262 9.02 -5.22 -3.28
N ILE A 263 10.04 -5.39 -2.44
CA ILE A 263 9.93 -6.08 -1.15
C ILE A 263 10.21 -5.05 -0.06
N VAL A 264 9.34 -4.98 0.94
CA VAL A 264 9.55 -4.15 2.13
C VAL A 264 10.06 -5.01 3.26
N GLY A 265 11.31 -4.84 3.65
CA GLY A 265 11.81 -5.35 4.92
C GLY A 265 11.35 -4.45 6.06
N PHE A 266 10.81 -5.01 7.14
CA PHE A 266 10.35 -4.21 8.28
C PHE A 266 10.65 -4.88 9.63
N GLY A 267 10.74 -4.06 10.68
CA GLY A 267 11.05 -4.49 12.03
C GLY A 267 11.43 -3.34 12.95
N TYR A 268 11.83 -3.62 14.19
CA TYR A 268 12.32 -2.56 15.08
C TYR A 268 13.71 -2.08 14.64
N PRO A 269 13.92 -0.76 14.46
CA PRO A 269 15.21 -0.24 14.04
C PRO A 269 16.25 -0.37 15.16
N GLU A 270 17.46 -0.80 14.82
CA GLU A 270 18.60 -0.84 15.75
C GLU A 270 19.12 0.58 16.04
N ILE A 271 19.11 1.43 15.01
CA ILE A 271 19.61 2.81 15.08
C ILE A 271 18.43 3.78 15.23
N LYS A 272 18.49 4.61 16.27
CA LYS A 272 17.55 5.72 16.49
C LYS A 272 18.11 7.00 15.90
N TYR A 273 17.24 7.80 15.29
CA TYR A 273 17.58 9.13 14.77
C TYR A 273 16.96 10.20 15.65
N ALA A 274 17.75 11.23 15.97
CA ALA A 274 17.29 12.32 16.85
C ALA A 274 16.41 13.37 16.14
N ARG A 275 16.33 13.35 14.80
CA ARG A 275 15.62 14.37 13.99
C ARG A 275 15.42 13.94 12.54
N GLY A 276 14.47 14.59 11.87
CA GLY A 276 14.25 14.47 10.42
C GLY A 276 15.33 15.13 9.57
N VAL A 277 15.27 14.92 8.25
CA VAL A 277 16.21 15.49 7.28
C VAL A 277 15.70 16.79 6.69
N GLN A 278 16.62 17.70 6.38
CA GLN A 278 16.33 18.98 5.73
C GLN A 278 16.62 18.89 4.23
N LYS A 279 15.70 18.27 3.47
CA LYS A 279 15.80 18.18 2.01
C LYS A 279 15.17 19.43 1.38
N ASP A 280 15.94 20.22 0.64
CA ASP A 280 15.38 21.27 -0.21
C ASP A 280 15.10 20.73 -1.62
N ARG A 281 13.82 20.58 -1.94
CA ARG A 281 13.33 20.24 -3.29
C ARG A 281 12.43 21.33 -3.86
N SER A 282 12.40 22.53 -3.27
CA SER A 282 11.56 23.65 -3.72
C SER A 282 11.75 23.96 -5.21
N LYS A 283 12.98 23.88 -5.71
CA LYS A 283 13.33 24.04 -7.14
C LYS A 283 12.73 22.99 -8.08
N LYS A 284 12.15 21.90 -7.55
CA LYS A 284 11.44 20.87 -8.32
C LYS A 284 9.92 21.07 -8.31
N THR A 285 9.42 22.05 -7.56
CA THR A 285 8.00 22.41 -7.52
C THR A 285 7.76 23.58 -8.46
N HIS A 286 7.02 23.34 -9.54
CA HIS A 286 6.62 24.38 -10.48
C HIS A 286 5.23 24.89 -10.10
N ARG A 287 5.14 26.11 -9.57
CA ARG A 287 3.86 26.75 -9.23
C ARG A 287 3.39 27.63 -10.37
N TYR A 288 2.27 27.25 -10.98
CA TYR A 288 1.69 28.01 -12.08
C TYR A 288 1.27 29.43 -11.66
N SER A 289 0.82 29.61 -10.41
CA SER A 289 0.50 30.93 -9.83
C SER A 289 1.66 31.91 -9.85
N ASP A 290 2.89 31.41 -9.88
CA ASP A 290 4.11 32.21 -9.79
C ASP A 290 4.62 32.60 -11.19
N LEU A 291 4.04 32.00 -12.24
CA LEU A 291 4.26 32.45 -13.61
C LEU A 291 3.52 33.77 -13.77
N LYS A 292 4.29 34.87 -13.82
CA LYS A 292 3.76 36.18 -14.21
C LYS A 292 3.05 35.99 -15.56
N LEU A 293 1.72 36.11 -15.56
CA LEU A 293 0.93 36.18 -16.78
C LEU A 293 1.50 37.35 -17.59
N LYS A 294 2.27 37.06 -18.64
CA LYS A 294 2.59 38.06 -19.65
C LYS A 294 1.24 38.46 -20.25
N LYS A 295 0.73 39.64 -19.87
CA LYS A 295 -0.46 40.25 -20.46
C LYS A 295 -0.20 40.44 -21.94
N ASN A 296 -0.58 39.46 -22.75
CA ASN A 296 -0.72 39.55 -24.20
C ASN A 296 -1.92 38.67 -24.58
N PHE A 297 -3.11 39.19 -24.30
CA PHE A 297 -4.36 38.87 -24.98
C PHE A 297 -5.05 40.21 -25.23
#